data_AF-A0AA51FE96-F1
#
_entry.id   AF-A0AA51FE96-F1
#
_cell.length_a   1.000
_cell.length_b   1.000
_cell.length_c   1.000
_cell.angle_alpha   90.00
_cell.angle_beta   90.00
_cell.angle_gamma   90.00
#
_symmetry.space_group_name_H-M   'P 1'
#
loop_
_entity.id
_entity.type
_entity.pdbx_description
1 polymer ?
#
loop_
_entity_poly.entity_id
_entity_poly.type
_entity_poly.pdbx_seq_one_letter_code
_entity_poly.pdbx_strand_id
1 'polypeptide(L)'
;AYVSCALGIRSIGYVMICFGVVNALCSLLFGSAMKYIGRFPILVMGAALHLGLIVWLLIWRPSPDSPTAFFVISGLWGVGDAVWQTQV
;
A
#
# COMPACT_ATOMS: atom_id res chain seq x y z
N ALA A 1 -0.67 -2.08 14.06
CA ALA A 1 -1.35 -1.60 15.29
C ALA A 1 -2.69 -0.91 15.00
N TYR A 2 -2.80 -0.03 14.00
CA TYR A 2 -4.04 0.73 13.77
C TYR A 2 -5.27 -0.13 13.37
N VAL A 3 -5.09 -1.18 12.55
CA VAL A 3 -6.17 -2.12 12.15
C VAL A 3 -6.73 -2.89 13.35
N SER A 4 -5.85 -3.44 14.21
CA SER A 4 -6.24 -4.21 15.39
C SER A 4 -6.97 -3.36 16.43
N CYS A 5 -6.62 -2.08 16.56
CA CYS A 5 -7.24 -1.16 17.51
C CYS A 5 -8.67 -0.76 17.13
N ALA A 6 -9.02 -0.71 15.85
CA ALA A 6 -10.34 -0.24 15.40
C ALA A 6 -11.26 -1.35 14.88
N LEU A 7 -10.74 -2.35 14.17
CA LEU A 7 -11.54 -3.40 13.53
C LEU A 7 -11.40 -4.78 14.21
N GLY A 8 -10.54 -4.89 15.22
CA GLY A 8 -10.24 -6.15 15.91
C GLY A 8 -9.35 -7.10 15.10
N ILE A 9 -8.90 -8.18 15.75
CA ILE A 9 -7.87 -9.11 15.24
C ILE A 9 -8.33 -9.88 13.98
N ARG A 10 -9.62 -10.18 13.89
CA ARG A 10 -10.20 -10.98 12.79
C ARG A 10 -10.08 -10.29 11.43
N SER A 11 -10.13 -8.96 11.41
CA SER A 11 -10.09 -8.16 10.19
C SER A 11 -8.67 -7.92 9.66
N ILE A 12 -7.64 -8.19 10.48
CA ILE A 12 -6.23 -8.04 10.08
C ILE A 12 -5.91 -8.95 8.90
N GLY A 13 -6.39 -10.19 8.92
CA GLY A 13 -6.16 -11.15 7.84
C GLY A 13 -6.70 -10.66 6.51
N TYR A 14 -7.93 -10.11 6.48
CA TYR A 14 -8.52 -9.57 5.25
C TYR A 14 -7.73 -8.36 4.71
N VAL A 15 -7.30 -7.46 5.59
CA VAL A 15 -6.48 -6.29 5.20
C VAL A 15 -5.12 -6.73 4.66
N MET A 16 -4.50 -7.76 5.25
CA MET A 16 -3.26 -8.35 4.75
C MET A 16 -3.42 -9.06 3.41
N ILE A 17 -4.55 -9.73 3.17
CA ILE A 17 -4.86 -10.32 1.86
C ILE A 17 -4.99 -9.23 0.80
N CYS A 18 -5.67 -8.12 1.10
CA CYS A 18 -5.76 -6.98 0.19
C CYS A 18 -4.38 -6.42 -0.16
N PHE A 19 -3.53 -6.19 0.85
CA PHE A 19 -2.13 -5.81 0.65
C PHE A 19 -1.41 -6.80 -0.27
N GLY A 20 -1.50 -8.10 0.01
CA GLY A 20 -0.80 -9.13 -0.76
C GLY A 20 -1.24 -9.21 -2.22
N VAL A 21 -2.55 -9.13 -2.49
CA VAL A 21 -3.11 -9.14 -3.84
C VAL A 21 -2.66 -7.90 -4.62
N VAL A 22 -2.74 -6.72 -4.02
CA VAL A 22 -2.31 -5.48 -4.69
C VAL A 22 -0.81 -5.50 -4.95
N ASN A 23 -0.01 -5.93 -3.97
CA ASN A 23 1.43 -6.07 -4.14
C ASN A 23 1.79 -7.01 -5.30
N ALA A 24 1.16 -8.19 -5.37
CA ALA A 24 1.42 -9.15 -6.44
C ALA A 24 1.08 -8.58 -7.84
N LEU A 25 -0.09 -7.94 -7.97
CA LEU A 25 -0.49 -7.31 -9.23
C LEU A 25 0.45 -6.17 -9.64
N CYS A 26 0.78 -5.29 -8.70
CA CYS A 26 1.69 -4.18 -8.94
C CYS A 26 3.10 -4.65 -9.27
N SER A 27 3.60 -5.72 -8.65
CA SER A 27 4.92 -6.27 -8.96
C SER A 27 5.01 -6.78 -10.39
N LEU A 28 3.96 -7.43 -10.89
CA LEU A 28 3.89 -7.85 -12.30
C LEU A 28 3.86 -6.63 -13.24
N LEU A 29 3.07 -5.61 -12.90
CA LEU A 29 2.92 -4.40 -13.70
C LEU A 29 4.21 -3.58 -13.74
N PHE A 30 4.81 -3.26 -12.59
CA PHE A 30 6.02 -2.45 -12.51
C PHE A 30 7.26 -3.16 -13.05
N GLY A 31 7.34 -4.49 -12.89
CA GLY A 31 8.39 -5.29 -13.52
C GLY A 31 8.35 -5.21 -15.06
N SER A 32 7.15 -5.15 -15.65
CA SER A 32 7.00 -4.99 -17.10
C SER A 32 7.15 -3.53 -17.54
N ALA A 33 6.57 -2.59 -16.78
CA ALA A 33 6.59 -1.16 -17.07
C ALA A 33 8.01 -0.58 -17.04
N MET A 34 8.90 -1.07 -16.17
CA MET A 34 10.30 -0.63 -16.10
C MET A 34 10.99 -0.67 -17.48
N LYS A 35 10.63 -1.63 -18.34
CA LYS A 35 11.19 -1.77 -19.70
C LYS A 35 10.87 -0.58 -20.61
N TYR A 36 9.80 0.15 -20.35
CA TYR A 36 9.30 1.24 -21.19
C TYR A 36 9.62 2.63 -20.63
N ILE A 37 9.44 2.83 -19.33
CA ILE A 37 9.58 4.15 -18.67
C ILE A 37 10.87 4.30 -17.86
N GLY A 38 11.62 3.22 -17.65
CA GLY A 38 12.81 3.20 -16.80
C GLY A 38 12.50 3.22 -15.31
N ARG A 39 13.53 2.96 -14.48
CA ARG A 39 13.40 2.78 -13.02
C ARG A 39 13.08 4.07 -12.26
N PHE A 40 13.66 5.21 -12.68
CA PHE A 40 13.67 6.44 -11.89
C PHE A 40 12.26 7.03 -11.67
N PRO A 41 11.39 7.13 -12.70
CA PRO A 41 10.02 7.60 -12.50
C PRO A 41 9.21 6.70 -11.56
N ILE A 42 9.40 5.38 -11.66
CA ILE A 42 8.69 4.40 -10.83
C ILE A 42 9.10 4.55 -9.35
N LEU A 43 10.40 4.70 -9.09
CA LEU A 43 10.93 4.92 -7.74
C LEU A 43 10.42 6.23 -7.13
N VAL A 44 10.40 7.34 -7.89
CA VAL A 44 9.87 8.62 -7.41
C VAL A 44 8.39 8.52 -7.08
N MET A 45 7.61 7.84 -7.92
CA MET A 45 6.19 7.57 -7.66
C MET A 45 5.98 6.76 -6.37
N GLY A 46 6.76 5.68 -6.17
CA GLY A 46 6.68 4.87 -4.95
C GLY A 46 7.04 5.65 -3.69
N ALA A 47 8.10 6.46 -3.75
CA ALA A 47 8.50 7.32 -2.63
C ALA A 47 7.43 8.37 -2.30
N ALA A 48 6.88 9.05 -3.32
CA ALA A 48 5.81 10.03 -3.13
C ALA A 48 4.55 9.40 -2.53
N LEU A 49 4.19 8.19 -2.97
CA LEU A 49 3.05 7.44 -2.46
C LEU A 49 3.25 7.06 -0.98
N HIS A 50 4.43 6.54 -0.60
CA HIS A 50 4.72 6.22 0.80
C HIS A 50 4.71 7.47 1.69
N LEU A 51 5.30 8.57 1.23
CA LEU A 51 5.27 9.83 1.96
C LEU A 51 3.83 10.32 2.17
N GLY A 52 3.00 10.30 1.13
CA GLY A 52 1.59 10.67 1.22
C GLY A 52 0.81 9.78 2.20
N LEU A 53 1.05 8.47 2.17
CA LEU A 53 0.44 7.53 3.12
C LEU A 53 0.87 7.75 4.56
N ILE A 54 2.16 8.02 4.80
CA ILE A 54 2.66 8.32 6.14
C ILE A 54 2.01 9.59 6.66
N VAL A 55 1.96 10.66 5.85
CA VAL A 55 1.27 11.91 6.22
C VAL A 55 -0.21 11.67 6.51
N TRP A 56 -0.90 10.89 5.68
CA TRP A 56 -2.29 10.50 5.94
C TRP A 56 -2.42 9.79 7.28
N LEU A 57 -1.59 8.78 7.55
CA LEU A 57 -1.61 8.00 8.79
C LEU A 57 -1.31 8.83 10.04
N LEU A 58 -0.56 9.93 9.91
CA LEU A 58 -0.28 10.85 11.02
C LEU A 58 -1.47 11.74 11.38
N ILE A 59 -2.31 12.09 10.40
CA ILE A 59 -3.45 13.02 10.58
C ILE A 59 -4.75 12.25 10.82
N TRP A 60 -4.90 11.09 10.19
CA TRP A 60 -6.12 10.31 10.21
C TRP A 60 -6.30 9.57 11.54
N ARG A 61 -7.50 9.66 12.11
CA ARG A 61 -7.88 8.88 13.29
C ARG A 61 -8.66 7.63 12.87
N PRO A 62 -8.21 6.43 13.26
CA PRO A 62 -8.89 5.20 12.89
C PRO A 62 -10.25 5.10 13.59
N SER A 63 -11.33 5.06 12.79
CA SER A 63 -12.70 4.88 13.25
C SER A 63 -13.29 3.55 12.74
N PRO A 64 -13.99 2.78 13.58
CA PRO A 64 -14.59 1.50 13.19
C PRO A 64 -15.73 1.66 12.15
N ASP A 65 -16.36 2.84 12.10
CA ASP A 65 -17.49 3.13 11.21
C ASP A 65 -17.11 3.18 9.72
N SER A 66 -15.81 3.26 9.40
CA SER A 66 -15.30 3.33 8.03
C SER A 66 -14.21 2.28 7.79
N PRO A 67 -14.57 0.99 7.63
CA PRO A 67 -13.59 -0.09 7.40
C PRO A 67 -12.82 0.09 6.08
N THR A 68 -13.41 0.77 5.10
CA THR A 68 -12.84 0.99 3.77
C THR A 68 -11.47 1.68 3.80
N ALA A 69 -11.28 2.64 4.69
CA ALA A 69 -10.01 3.36 4.83
C ALA A 69 -8.84 2.41 5.14
N PHE A 70 -9.06 1.36 5.94
CA PHE A 70 -8.03 0.39 6.29
C PHE A 70 -7.58 -0.43 5.09
N PHE A 71 -8.52 -0.85 4.23
CA PHE A 71 -8.22 -1.57 2.98
C PHE A 71 -7.54 -0.68 1.94
N VAL A 72 -7.96 0.58 1.83
CA VAL A 72 -7.34 1.54 0.91
C VAL A 72 -5.89 1.82 1.32
N ILE A 73 -5.65 2.09 2.61
CA ILE A 73 -4.31 2.31 3.13
C ILE A 73 -3.43 1.07 2.91
N SER A 74 -3.93 -0.13 3.20
CA SER A 74 -3.16 -1.37 2.99
C SER A 74 -2.88 -1.66 1.52
N GLY A 75 -3.87 -1.43 0.64
CA GLY A 75 -3.70 -1.61 -0.79
C GLY A 75 -2.65 -0.66 -1.35
N LEU A 76 -2.75 0.63 -1.04
CA LEU A 76 -1.77 1.63 -1.44
C LEU A 76 -0.38 1.30 -0.87
N TRP A 77 -0.28 0.84 0.38
CA TRP A 77 0.98 0.38 0.94
C TRP A 77 1.59 -0.78 0.13
N GLY A 78 0.75 -1.71 -0.36
CA GLY A 78 1.15 -2.77 -1.28
C GLY A 78 1.66 -2.26 -2.64
N VAL A 79 1.12 -1.16 -3.14
CA VAL A 79 1.65 -0.52 -4.36
C VAL A 79 3.07 -0.02 -4.13
N GLY A 80 3.32 0.66 -3.01
CA GLY A 80 4.65 1.18 -2.66
C GLY A 80 5.67 0.08 -2.39
N ASP A 81 5.26 -0.99 -1.69
CA ASP A 81 6.09 -2.15 -1.42
C ASP A 81 6.50 -2.86 -2.73
N ALA A 82 5.56 -3.02 -3.68
CA ALA A 82 5.84 -3.58 -4.99
C ALA A 82 6.83 -2.75 -5.80
N VAL A 83 6.77 -1.41 -5.70
CA VAL A 83 7.80 -0.54 -6.32
C VAL A 83 9.16 -0.85 -5.73
N TRP A 84 9.28 -0.93 -4.40
CA TRP A 84 10.58 -1.17 -3.77
C TRP A 84 11.13 -2.56 -4.10
N GLN A 85 10.29 -3.59 -4.06
CA GLN A 85 10.68 -4.97 -4.37
C GLN A 85 11.09 -5.18 -5.83
N THR A 86 10.51 -4.43 -6.77
CA THR A 86 10.78 -4.65 -8.19
C THR A 86 11.82 -3.70 -8.78
N GLN A 87 12.10 -2.57 -8.13
CA GLN A 87 12.95 -1.51 -8.69
C GLN A 87 14.27 -1.29 -7.94
N VAL A 88 14.43 -1.84 -6.73
CA VAL A 88 15.67 -1.78 -5.91
C VAL A 88 16.33 -3.16 -5.89
#